data_AF-A0A496QVK4-F1
#
_entry.id   AF-A0A496QVK4-F1
#
_cell.length_a   1.000
_cell.length_b   1.000
_cell.length_c   1.000
_cell.angle_alpha   90.00
_cell.angle_beta   90.00
_cell.angle_gamma   90.00
#
_symmetry.space_group_name_H-M   'P 1'
#
loop_
_entity.id
_entity.type
_entity.pdbx_description
1 polymer ?
#
loop_
_entity_poly.entity_id
_entity_poly.type
_entity_poly.pdbx_seq_one_letter_code
_entity_poly.pdbx_strand_id
1 'polypeptide(L)'
;MEQLVSAVKQINANPSWVLEQRKKYNLLEDLPEELEQEILPYYRLAAEIGLFPEDSGGAEAAGQDFEFYGVAGELKGDPKELKVEDYWYLEPLNQVLGM
;
A
#
# COMPACT_ATOMS: atom_id res chain seq x y z
N MET A 1 -1.18 5.74 10.21
CA MET A 1 -1.58 4.36 9.88
C MET A 1 -3.07 4.25 9.59
N GLU A 2 -3.95 4.69 10.51
CA GLU A 2 -5.41 4.63 10.35
C GLU A 2 -5.93 5.20 9.02
N GLN A 3 -5.49 6.40 8.64
CA GLN A 3 -5.92 7.05 7.40
C GLN A 3 -5.46 6.31 6.14
N LEU A 4 -4.27 5.68 6.17
CA LEU A 4 -3.76 4.91 5.04
C LEU A 4 -4.60 3.65 4.83
N VAL A 5 -4.81 2.88 5.90
CA VAL A 5 -5.67 1.68 5.87
C VAL A 5 -7.07 2.06 5.38
N SER A 6 -7.67 3.11 5.95
CA SER A 6 -8.99 3.58 5.54
C SER A 6 -9.04 3.95 4.06
N ALA A 7 -8.06 4.69 3.55
CA ALA A 7 -7.98 5.06 2.13
C ALA A 7 -7.88 3.82 1.23
N VAL A 8 -7.04 2.84 1.58
CA VAL A 8 -6.93 1.58 0.84
C VAL A 8 -8.28 0.84 0.79
N LYS A 9 -8.97 0.71 1.93
CA LYS A 9 -10.30 0.07 1.97
C LYS A 9 -11.31 0.80 1.07
N GLN A 10 -11.28 2.13 1.07
CA GLN A 10 -12.16 2.94 0.23
C GLN A 10 -11.85 2.79 -1.26
N ILE A 11 -10.58 2.72 -1.63
CA ILE A 11 -10.13 2.50 -3.01
C ILE A 11 -10.60 1.12 -3.50
N ASN A 12 -10.37 0.07 -2.71
CA ASN A 12 -10.76 -1.29 -3.06
C ASN A 12 -12.28 -1.44 -3.17
N ALA A 13 -13.03 -0.81 -2.26
CA ALA A 13 -14.50 -0.83 -2.28
C ALA A 13 -15.10 0.02 -3.42
N ASN A 14 -14.49 1.15 -3.74
CA ASN A 14 -14.94 2.06 -4.78
C ASN A 14 -13.76 2.78 -5.47
N PRO A 15 -13.20 2.21 -6.55
CA PRO A 15 -12.06 2.81 -7.24
C PRO A 15 -12.31 4.23 -7.78
N SER A 16 -13.56 4.67 -8.02
CA SER A 16 -13.82 6.05 -8.45
C SER A 16 -13.65 7.09 -7.35
N TRP A 17 -13.60 6.66 -6.09
CA TRP A 17 -13.37 7.53 -4.94
C TRP A 17 -12.08 8.35 -5.06
N VAL A 18 -11.06 7.82 -5.73
CA VAL A 18 -9.78 8.53 -5.99
C VAL A 18 -9.97 9.79 -6.81
N LEU A 19 -10.91 9.81 -7.76
CA LEU A 19 -11.21 10.99 -8.58
C LEU A 19 -11.92 12.06 -7.75
N GLU A 20 -12.79 11.64 -6.83
CA GLU A 20 -13.46 12.54 -5.89
C GLU A 20 -12.43 13.20 -4.96
N GLN A 21 -11.48 12.42 -4.42
CA GLN A 21 -10.43 12.97 -3.57
C GLN A 21 -9.48 13.88 -4.35
N ARG A 22 -9.11 13.51 -5.58
CA ARG A 22 -8.30 14.36 -6.46
C ARG A 22 -8.94 15.74 -6.63
N LYS A 23 -10.22 15.79 -6.97
CA LYS A 23 -10.97 17.06 -7.14
C LYS A 23 -11.12 17.82 -5.82
N LYS A 24 -11.45 17.12 -4.73
CA LYS A 24 -11.68 17.72 -3.41
C LYS A 24 -10.42 18.40 -2.85
N TYR A 25 -9.27 17.77 -3.03
CA TYR A 25 -7.99 18.24 -2.48
C TYR A 25 -7.10 18.93 -3.50
N ASN A 26 -7.60 19.13 -4.73
CA ASN A 26 -6.89 19.83 -5.78
C ASN A 26 -5.53 19.18 -6.12
N LEU A 27 -5.52 17.86 -6.22
CA LEU A 27 -4.29 17.09 -6.43
C LEU A 27 -3.98 16.99 -7.92
N LEU A 28 -2.71 17.21 -8.28
CA LEU A 28 -2.22 17.08 -9.66
C LEU A 28 -3.03 17.93 -10.66
N GLU A 29 -3.23 19.21 -10.37
CA GLU A 29 -3.99 20.14 -11.24
C GLU A 29 -3.42 20.25 -12.66
N ASP A 30 -2.12 20.08 -12.79
CA ASP A 30 -1.35 20.17 -14.03
C ASP A 30 -1.26 18.83 -14.78
N LEU A 31 -1.99 17.81 -14.35
CA LEU A 31 -2.03 16.53 -15.02
C LEU A 31 -2.64 16.68 -16.43
N PRO A 32 -1.94 16.24 -17.49
CA PRO A 32 -2.50 16.20 -18.84
C PRO A 32 -3.81 15.40 -18.91
N GLU A 33 -4.74 15.85 -19.74
CA GLU A 33 -6.07 15.22 -19.88
C GLU A 33 -5.97 13.74 -20.28
N GLU A 34 -4.98 13.38 -21.11
CA GLU A 34 -4.75 11.99 -21.51
C GLU A 34 -4.39 11.10 -20.32
N LEU A 35 -3.64 11.62 -19.35
CA LEU A 35 -3.27 10.87 -18.14
C LEU A 35 -4.39 10.89 -17.09
N GLU A 36 -5.23 11.92 -17.06
CA GLU A 36 -6.42 11.95 -16.19
C GLU A 36 -7.39 10.80 -16.53
N GLN A 37 -7.54 10.48 -17.82
CA GLN A 37 -8.39 9.39 -18.29
C GLN A 37 -7.90 8.00 -17.83
N GLU A 38 -6.60 7.84 -17.56
CA GLU A 38 -5.98 6.58 -17.13
C GLU A 38 -6.07 6.32 -15.63
N ILE A 39 -6.41 7.32 -14.81
CA ILE A 39 -6.49 7.18 -13.35
C ILE A 39 -7.51 6.08 -12.98
N LEU A 40 -8.73 6.16 -13.48
CA LEU A 40 -9.79 5.22 -13.09
C LEU A 40 -9.53 3.79 -13.60
N PRO A 41 -9.11 3.57 -14.87
CA PRO A 41 -8.66 2.26 -15.34
C PRO A 41 -7.59 1.64 -14.43
N TYR A 42 -6.57 2.41 -14.04
CA TYR A 42 -5.51 1.94 -13.15
C TYR A 42 -6.06 1.47 -11.79
N TYR A 43 -6.85 2.30 -11.11
CA TYR A 43 -7.36 1.94 -9.78
C TYR A 43 -8.39 0.82 -9.80
N ARG A 44 -9.15 0.64 -10.90
CA ARG A 44 -10.02 -0.52 -11.09
C ARG A 44 -9.23 -1.81 -11.20
N LEU A 45 -8.20 -1.82 -12.05
CA LEU A 45 -7.32 -2.97 -12.20
C LEU A 45 -6.61 -3.27 -10.88
N ALA A 46 -6.10 -2.24 -10.20
CA ALA A 46 -5.43 -2.37 -8.91
C ALA A 46 -6.32 -3.03 -7.86
N ALA A 47 -7.59 -2.62 -7.75
CA ALA A 47 -8.56 -3.25 -6.86
C ALA A 47 -8.87 -4.70 -7.26
N GLU A 48 -9.02 -4.97 -8.57
CA GLU A 48 -9.29 -6.31 -9.09
C GLU A 48 -8.17 -7.32 -8.79
N ILE A 49 -6.91 -6.90 -8.96
CA ILE A 49 -5.75 -7.78 -8.73
C ILE A 49 -5.28 -7.79 -7.27
N GLY A 50 -5.93 -7.03 -6.38
CA GLY A 50 -5.51 -6.92 -4.98
C GLY A 50 -4.17 -6.20 -4.80
N LEU A 51 -3.86 -5.23 -5.66
CA LEU A 51 -2.60 -4.47 -5.62
C LEU A 51 -2.42 -3.70 -4.31
N PHE A 52 -3.51 -3.30 -3.67
CA PHE A 52 -3.50 -2.62 -2.38
C PHE A 52 -4.08 -3.54 -1.29
N PRO A 53 -3.24 -4.25 -0.52
CA PRO A 53 -3.71 -5.09 0.57
C PRO A 53 -4.47 -4.29 1.63
N GLU A 54 -5.57 -4.85 2.14
CA GLU A 54 -6.46 -4.18 3.12
C GLU A 54 -5.79 -3.86 4.47
N ASP A 55 -4.69 -4.53 4.78
CA ASP A 55 -3.82 -4.26 5.93
C ASP A 55 -2.65 -3.33 5.58
N SER A 56 -2.65 -2.77 4.37
CA SER A 56 -1.56 -1.96 3.80
C SER A 56 -0.21 -2.70 3.74
N GLY A 57 -0.22 -4.03 3.66
CA GLY A 57 0.96 -4.89 3.48
C GLY A 57 1.47 -5.54 4.77
N GLY A 58 1.20 -4.95 5.93
CA GLY A 58 1.44 -5.58 7.23
C GLY A 58 2.84 -6.17 7.45
N ALA A 59 2.89 -7.22 8.26
CA ALA A 59 4.12 -7.96 8.53
C ALA A 59 4.59 -8.78 7.32
N GLU A 60 3.67 -9.19 6.44
CA GLU A 60 3.99 -10.00 5.26
C GLU A 60 4.88 -9.22 4.29
N ALA A 61 4.50 -7.98 3.94
CA ALA A 61 5.30 -7.13 3.06
C ALA A 61 6.68 -6.83 3.67
N ALA A 62 6.74 -6.54 4.97
CA ALA A 62 8.02 -6.36 5.67
C ALA A 62 8.89 -7.63 5.66
N GLY A 63 8.28 -8.82 5.71
CA GLY A 63 8.99 -10.09 5.54
C GLY A 63 9.53 -10.29 4.13
N GLN A 64 8.77 -9.89 3.09
CA GLN A 64 9.19 -9.94 1.68
C GLN A 64 10.40 -9.03 1.43
N ASP A 65 10.51 -7.91 2.13
CA ASP A 65 11.69 -7.04 2.07
C ASP A 65 12.97 -7.80 2.50
N PHE A 66 12.90 -8.66 3.53
CA PHE A 66 14.05 -9.47 3.92
C PHE A 66 14.50 -10.43 2.81
N GLU A 67 13.57 -11.07 2.12
CA GLU A 67 13.89 -11.93 0.98
C GLU A 67 14.53 -11.11 -0.15
N PHE A 68 13.92 -9.97 -0.50
CA PHE A 68 14.41 -9.08 -1.53
C PHE A 68 15.84 -8.59 -1.25
N TYR A 69 16.09 -8.02 -0.07
CA TYR A 69 17.41 -7.50 0.31
C TYR A 69 18.44 -8.62 0.54
N GLY A 70 18.00 -9.82 0.92
CA GLY A 70 18.83 -11.01 0.96
C GLY A 70 19.33 -11.41 -0.43
N VAL A 71 18.45 -11.44 -1.42
CA VAL A 71 18.80 -11.72 -2.83
C VAL A 71 19.69 -10.61 -3.41
N ALA A 72 19.45 -9.35 -3.04
CA ALA A 72 20.27 -8.21 -3.47
C ALA A 72 21.69 -8.21 -2.85
N GLY A 73 21.93 -9.01 -1.82
CA GLY A 73 23.21 -9.08 -1.12
C GLY A 73 23.44 -7.96 -0.09
N GLU A 74 22.39 -7.21 0.26
CA GLU A 74 22.45 -6.14 1.26
C GLU A 74 22.33 -6.67 2.69
N LEU A 75 21.68 -7.82 2.88
CA LEU A 75 21.59 -8.51 4.17
C LEU A 75 22.63 -9.62 4.30
N LYS A 76 23.23 -9.73 5.51
CA LYS A 76 24.13 -10.81 5.88
C LYS A 76 23.42 -11.80 6.79
N GLY A 77 23.51 -13.09 6.49
CA GLY A 77 22.83 -14.16 7.22
C GLY A 77 21.66 -14.74 6.43
N ASP A 78 20.87 -15.61 7.05
CA ASP A 78 19.63 -16.13 6.45
C ASP A 78 18.48 -15.16 6.74
N PRO A 79 17.86 -14.54 5.71
CA PRO A 79 16.70 -13.66 5.88
C PRO A 79 15.54 -14.29 6.65
N LYS A 80 15.41 -15.63 6.61
CA LYS A 80 14.34 -16.35 7.31
C LYS A 80 14.48 -16.35 8.83
N GLU A 81 15.66 -16.04 9.34
CA GLU A 81 15.94 -15.93 10.78
C GLU A 81 15.68 -14.52 11.32
N LEU A 82 15.41 -13.54 10.44
CA LEU A 82 15.07 -12.18 10.84
C LEU A 82 13.60 -12.10 11.26
N LYS A 83 13.34 -11.31 12.32
CA LYS A 83 12.00 -11.01 12.79
C LYS A 83 11.61 -9.61 12.36
N VAL A 84 10.40 -9.46 11.81
CA VAL A 84 9.89 -8.17 11.36
C VAL A 84 9.87 -7.17 12.51
N GLU A 85 9.48 -7.61 13.70
CA GLU A 85 9.31 -6.79 14.89
C GLU A 85 10.62 -6.21 15.44
N ASP A 86 11.77 -6.78 15.06
CA ASP A 86 13.08 -6.24 15.42
C ASP A 86 13.40 -4.95 14.62
N TYR A 87 12.70 -4.69 13.51
CA TYR A 87 12.97 -3.58 12.58
C TYR A 87 11.74 -2.71 12.26
N TRP A 88 10.52 -3.26 12.29
CA TRP A 88 9.26 -2.56 12.06
C TRP A 88 8.41 -2.50 13.34
N TYR A 89 7.94 -1.30 13.65
CA TYR A 89 6.99 -1.09 14.74
C TYR A 89 5.55 -1.20 14.22
N LEU A 90 4.93 -2.37 14.41
CA LEU A 90 3.61 -2.70 13.85
C LEU A 90 2.44 -2.38 14.77
N GLU A 91 2.66 -2.03 16.05
CA GLU A 91 1.56 -1.79 16.99
C GLU A 91 0.50 -0.78 16.48
N PRO A 92 0.85 0.37 15.87
CA PRO A 92 -0.14 1.31 15.38
C PRO A 92 -0.99 0.75 14.23
N LEU A 93 -0.46 -0.20 13.46
CA LEU A 93 -1.20 -0.90 12.42
C LEU A 93 -2.12 -1.95 13.04
N ASN A 94 -1.61 -2.76 13.96
CA ASN A 94 -2.38 -3.79 14.65
C ASN A 94 -3.58 -3.19 15.40
N GLN A 95 -3.40 -2.04 16.06
CA GLN A 95 -4.51 -1.32 16.71
C GLN A 95 -5.63 -0.95 15.73
N VAL A 96 -5.29 -0.51 14.52
CA VAL A 96 -6.27 -0.16 13.47
C VAL A 96 -6.97 -1.41 12.93
N LEU A 97 -6.27 -2.55 12.90
CA LEU A 97 -6.80 -3.82 12.41
C LEU A 97 -7.51 -4.65 13.49
N GLY A 98 -7.41 -4.26 14.77
CA GLY A 98 -7.96 -5.01 15.90
C GLY A 98 -7.21 -6.31 16.21
N MET A 99 -5.90 -6.33 15.95
CA MET A 99 -4.99 -7.46 16.16
C MET A 99 -4.16 -7.34 17.43
#